data_AF-A0A8J2ZHJ8-F1
#
_entry.id   AF-A0A8J2ZHJ8-F1
#
_cell.length_a   1.000
_cell.length_b   1.000
_cell.length_c   1.000
_cell.angle_alpha   90.00
_cell.angle_beta   90.00
_cell.angle_gamma   90.00
#
_symmetry.space_group_name_H-M   'P 1'
#
loop_
_entity.id
_entity.type
_entity.pdbx_description
1 polymer ?
#
loop_
_entity_poly.entity_id
_entity_poly.type
_entity_poly.pdbx_seq_one_letter_code
_entity_poly.pdbx_strand_id
1 'polypeptide(L)'
;MILIQLEEEMSRLENEREQIVDVLKELGDEIRRIKTQIEDGDAVSKTETGKLMADLRYWMRASHETEAQIANVRRKQKGLVGDWALDLERARDEIGCRMARLRRCCGAGELPR
;
A
#
# COMPACT_ATOMS: atom_id res chain seq x y z
N MET A 1 -11.39 17.01 -2.40
CA MET A 1 -10.26 16.83 -1.46
C MET A 1 -10.15 15.35 -1.13
N ILE A 2 -9.69 14.53 -2.08
CA ILE A 2 -9.53 13.06 -1.94
C ILE A 2 -8.04 12.70 -2.09
N LEU A 3 -7.30 13.44 -2.92
CA LEU A 3 -5.86 13.28 -3.11
C LEU A 3 -5.08 13.44 -1.79
N ILE A 4 -5.37 14.49 -1.02
CA ILE A 4 -4.69 14.78 0.26
C ILE A 4 -4.87 13.62 1.26
N GLN A 5 -6.07 13.01 1.31
CA GLN A 5 -6.34 11.88 2.20
C GLN A 5 -5.55 10.62 1.81
N LEU A 6 -5.37 10.37 0.50
CA LEU A 6 -4.57 9.24 0.01
C LEU A 6 -3.06 9.44 0.22
N GLU A 7 -2.59 10.69 0.17
CA GLU A 7 -1.20 11.03 0.48
C GLU A 7 -0.88 10.84 1.97
N GLU A 8 -1.78 11.28 2.85
CA GLU A 8 -1.67 11.05 4.30
C GLU A 8 -1.71 9.54 4.65
N GLU A 9 -2.63 8.79 4.03
CA GLU A 9 -2.73 7.34 4.21
C GLU A 9 -1.47 6.61 3.73
N MET A 10 -0.92 7.00 2.57
CA MET A 10 0.34 6.45 2.05
C MET A 10 1.51 6.72 3.02
N SER A 11 1.67 7.97 3.44
CA SER A 11 2.74 8.36 4.37
C SER A 11 2.66 7.57 5.68
N ARG A 12 1.45 7.39 6.23
CA ARG A 12 1.27 6.55 7.43
C ARG A 12 1.71 5.10 7.19
N LEU A 13 1.31 4.49 6.07
CA LEU A 13 1.67 3.10 5.75
C LEU A 13 3.17 2.94 5.47
N GLU A 14 3.82 3.93 4.85
CA GLU A 14 5.26 3.91 4.63
C GLU A 14 6.03 3.98 5.96
N ASN A 15 5.59 4.84 6.90
CA ASN A 15 6.16 4.88 8.25
C ASN A 15 5.97 3.55 9.00
N GLU A 16 4.79 2.95 8.92
CA GLU A 16 4.50 1.64 9.53
C GLU A 16 5.41 0.55 8.94
N ARG A 17 5.60 0.55 7.62
CA ARG A 17 6.50 -0.36 6.93
C ARG A 17 7.96 -0.19 7.39
N GLU A 18 8.43 1.04 7.57
CA GLU A 18 9.77 1.31 8.11
C GLU A 18 9.93 0.74 9.52
N GLN A 19 8.95 0.96 10.40
CA GLN A 19 8.96 0.39 11.76
C GLN A 19 9.01 -1.14 11.74
N ILE A 20 8.21 -1.79 10.88
CA ILE A 20 8.21 -3.25 10.73
C ILE A 20 9.59 -3.75 10.26
N VAL A 21 10.22 -3.04 9.32
CA VAL A 21 11.56 -3.38 8.83
C VAL A 21 12.59 -3.34 9.95
N ASP A 22 12.53 -2.34 10.82
CA ASP A 22 13.49 -2.22 11.93
C ASP A 22 13.29 -3.32 12.96
N VAL A 23 12.05 -3.63 13.33
CA VAL A 23 11.75 -4.77 14.23
C VAL A 23 12.21 -6.10 13.63
N LEU A 24 11.97 -6.34 12.34
CA LEU A 24 12.42 -7.57 11.68
C LEU A 24 13.95 -7.72 11.65
N LYS A 25 14.69 -6.61 11.52
CA LYS A 25 16.17 -6.62 11.62
C LYS A 25 16.60 -7.01 13.04
N GLU A 26 16.01 -6.40 14.05
CA GLU A 26 16.30 -6.70 15.46
C GLU A 26 16.05 -8.18 15.79
N LEU A 27 14.89 -8.71 15.37
CA LEU A 27 14.58 -10.14 15.52
C LEU A 27 15.58 -11.02 14.76
N GLY A 28 16.03 -10.59 13.59
CA GLY A 28 17.07 -11.28 12.82
C GLY A 28 18.45 -11.28 13.51
N ASP A 29 18.79 -10.22 14.21
CA ASP A 29 20.00 -10.16 15.04
C ASP A 29 19.89 -11.09 16.26
N GLU A 30 18.72 -11.12 16.92
CA GLU A 30 18.48 -12.00 18.07
C GLU A 30 18.53 -13.49 17.70
N ILE A 31 17.95 -13.87 16.55
CA ILE A 31 18.04 -15.24 16.03
C ILE A 31 19.49 -15.63 15.77
N ARG A 32 20.31 -14.71 15.23
CA ARG A 32 21.74 -14.96 15.00
C ARG A 32 22.49 -15.16 16.32
N ARG A 33 22.18 -14.37 17.36
CA ARG A 33 22.76 -14.55 18.70
C ARG A 33 22.43 -15.93 19.29
N ILE A 34 21.16 -16.34 19.21
CA ILE A 34 20.73 -17.66 19.68
C ILE A 34 21.46 -18.77 18.91
N LYS A 35 21.61 -18.62 17.59
CA LYS A 35 22.36 -19.57 16.78
C LYS A 35 23.80 -19.73 17.27
N THR A 36 24.49 -18.62 17.53
CA THR A 36 25.88 -18.65 18.05
C THR A 36 25.95 -19.34 19.42
N GLN A 37 25.02 -19.05 20.34
CA GLN A 37 24.96 -19.74 21.64
C GLN A 37 24.81 -21.26 21.50
N ILE A 38 23.96 -21.71 20.56
CA ILE A 38 23.79 -23.14 20.30
C ILE A 38 25.09 -23.76 19.75
N GLU A 39 25.80 -23.04 18.86
CA GLU A 39 27.08 -23.48 18.28
C GLU A 39 28.19 -23.56 19.34
N ASP A 40 28.18 -22.65 20.32
CA ASP A 40 29.11 -22.62 21.46
C ASP A 40 28.77 -23.66 22.55
N GLY A 41 27.64 -24.36 22.41
CA GLY A 41 27.18 -25.38 23.35
C GLY A 41 26.44 -24.84 24.57
N ASP A 42 26.06 -23.56 24.56
CA ASP A 42 25.29 -22.93 25.63
C ASP A 42 23.85 -23.46 25.68
N ALA A 43 23.30 -23.53 26.89
CA ALA A 43 21.91 -23.90 27.09
C ALA A 43 21.00 -22.72 26.73
N VAL A 44 20.18 -22.89 25.69
CA VAL A 44 19.18 -21.89 25.26
C VAL A 44 17.80 -22.25 25.82
N SER A 45 17.08 -21.24 26.30
CA SER A 45 15.69 -21.38 26.77
C SER A 45 14.73 -21.64 25.60
N LYS A 46 14.17 -22.86 25.53
CA LYS A 46 13.15 -23.23 24.53
C LYS A 46 11.94 -22.29 24.55
N THR A 47 11.57 -21.77 25.73
CA THR A 47 10.43 -20.85 25.89
C THR A 47 10.73 -19.49 25.27
N GLU A 48 11.94 -18.96 25.44
CA GLU A 48 12.35 -17.69 24.84
C GLU A 48 12.48 -17.81 23.32
N THR A 49 13.12 -18.88 22.82
CA THR A 49 13.16 -19.16 21.39
C THR A 49 11.75 -19.34 20.80
N GLY A 50 10.84 -19.99 21.52
CA GLY A 50 9.45 -20.16 21.09
C GLY A 50 8.70 -18.83 20.96
N LYS A 51 8.91 -17.90 21.90
CA LYS A 51 8.36 -16.54 21.83
C LYS A 51 8.94 -15.76 20.66
N LEU A 52 10.26 -15.76 20.50
CA LEU A 52 10.94 -15.10 19.39
C LEU A 52 10.41 -15.54 18.02
N MET A 53 10.21 -16.86 17.85
CA MET A 53 9.65 -17.40 16.61
C MET A 53 8.18 -17.02 16.41
N ALA A 54 7.40 -16.82 17.48
CA ALA A 54 6.04 -16.32 17.40
C ALA A 54 6.00 -14.85 16.98
N ASP A 55 6.88 -14.03 17.57
CA ASP A 55 7.00 -12.60 17.25
C ASP A 55 7.45 -12.41 15.80
N LEU A 56 8.43 -13.19 15.32
CA LEU A 56 8.82 -13.17 13.91
C LEU A 56 7.64 -13.48 12.98
N ARG A 57 6.85 -14.52 13.27
CA ARG A 57 5.67 -14.86 12.46
C ARG A 57 4.63 -13.74 12.46
N TYR A 58 4.43 -13.09 13.61
CA TYR A 58 3.53 -11.95 13.72
C TYR A 58 3.99 -10.79 12.81
N TRP A 59 5.26 -10.39 12.92
CA TRP A 59 5.80 -9.27 12.15
C TRP A 59 5.91 -9.54 10.65
N MET A 60 6.17 -10.79 10.24
CA MET A 60 6.08 -11.17 8.82
C MET A 60 4.65 -11.01 8.28
N ARG A 61 3.63 -11.41 9.05
CA ARG A 61 2.22 -11.20 8.64
C ARG A 61 1.89 -9.71 8.56
N ALA A 62 2.28 -8.93 9.57
CA ALA A 62 2.09 -7.48 9.56
C ALA A 62 2.73 -6.86 8.31
N SER A 63 3.97 -7.22 8.00
CA SER A 63 4.67 -6.76 6.78
C SER A 63 3.88 -7.04 5.51
N HIS A 64 3.39 -8.28 5.33
CA HIS A 64 2.59 -8.64 4.17
C HIS A 64 1.29 -7.83 4.06
N GLU A 65 0.63 -7.59 5.19
CA GLU A 65 -0.60 -6.81 5.24
C GLU A 65 -0.36 -5.33 4.90
N THR A 66 0.64 -4.70 5.51
CA THR A 66 1.02 -3.30 5.21
C THR A 66 1.40 -3.13 3.74
N GLU A 67 2.18 -4.05 3.16
CA GLU A 67 2.53 -4.01 1.73
C GLU A 67 1.32 -4.16 0.81
N ALA A 68 0.34 -5.01 1.18
CA ALA A 68 -0.93 -5.12 0.44
C ALA A 68 -1.75 -3.82 0.52
N GLN A 69 -1.78 -3.16 1.69
CA GLN A 69 -2.44 -1.87 1.86
C GLN A 69 -1.77 -0.77 1.03
N ILE A 70 -0.42 -0.68 1.05
CA ILE A 70 0.36 0.24 0.20
C ILE A 70 0.02 0.03 -1.27
N ALA A 71 0.01 -1.22 -1.74
CA ALA A 71 -0.34 -1.55 -3.11
C ALA A 71 -1.75 -1.06 -3.49
N ASN A 72 -2.71 -1.20 -2.57
CA ASN A 72 -4.07 -0.71 -2.77
C ASN A 72 -4.15 0.82 -2.83
N VAL A 73 -3.46 1.54 -1.93
CA VAL A 73 -3.44 3.02 -1.97
C VAL A 73 -2.76 3.50 -3.25
N ARG A 74 -1.66 2.86 -3.71
CA ARG A 74 -1.02 3.16 -5.00
C ARG A 74 -1.96 2.96 -6.19
N ARG A 75 -2.81 1.93 -6.16
CA ARG A 75 -3.85 1.72 -7.19
C ARG A 75 -4.88 2.84 -7.18
N LYS A 76 -5.38 3.21 -5.99
CA LYS A 76 -6.34 4.32 -5.82
C LYS A 76 -5.76 5.66 -6.31
N GLN A 77 -4.51 5.98 -5.98
CA GLN A 77 -3.81 7.19 -6.45
C GLN A 77 -3.74 7.27 -7.98
N LYS A 78 -3.57 6.12 -8.66
CA LYS A 78 -3.58 6.03 -10.12
C LYS A 78 -4.97 6.07 -10.76
N GLY A 79 -6.03 6.31 -9.97
CA GLY A 79 -7.41 6.33 -10.47
C GLY A 79 -7.95 4.95 -10.88
N LEU A 80 -7.31 3.86 -10.42
CA LEU A 80 -7.78 2.51 -10.70
C LEU A 80 -8.95 2.17 -9.77
N VAL A 81 -10.16 2.04 -10.32
CA VAL A 81 -11.36 1.58 -9.58
C VAL A 81 -11.64 0.14 -10.01
N GLY A 82 -11.23 -0.84 -9.19
CA GLY A 82 -11.29 -2.27 -9.51
C GLY A 82 -10.10 -2.76 -10.35
N ASP A 83 -10.27 -3.83 -11.12
CA ASP A 83 -9.25 -4.36 -12.07
C ASP A 83 -9.19 -3.57 -13.39
N TRP A 84 -9.96 -2.49 -13.51
CA TRP A 84 -10.05 -1.67 -14.72
C TRP A 84 -9.52 -0.27 -14.45
N ALA A 85 -8.61 0.21 -15.30
CA ALA A 85 -8.08 1.56 -15.24
C ALA A 85 -9.03 2.53 -15.95
N LEU A 86 -9.56 3.54 -15.26
CA LEU A 86 -10.28 4.66 -15.88
C LEU A 86 -9.28 5.81 -16.10
N ASP A 87 -8.90 6.06 -17.34
CA ASP A 87 -8.06 7.19 -17.71
C ASP A 87 -8.87 8.48 -17.69
N LEU A 88 -8.80 9.20 -16.55
CA LEU A 88 -9.54 10.44 -16.34
C LEU A 88 -9.06 11.59 -17.23
N GLU A 89 -7.81 11.57 -17.68
CA GLU A 89 -7.26 12.60 -18.55
C GLU A 89 -7.81 12.43 -19.97
N ARG A 90 -7.71 11.22 -20.51
CA ARG A 90 -8.35 10.88 -21.78
C ARG A 90 -9.87 11.06 -21.73
N ALA A 91 -10.52 10.66 -20.64
CA ALA A 91 -11.97 10.86 -20.49
C ALA A 91 -12.34 12.35 -20.49
N ARG A 92 -11.55 13.18 -19.79
CA ARG A 92 -11.74 14.64 -19.78
C ARG A 92 -11.56 15.24 -21.17
N ASP A 93 -10.55 14.80 -21.93
CA ASP A 93 -10.31 15.28 -23.28
C ASP A 93 -11.43 14.86 -24.24
N GLU A 94 -11.87 13.60 -24.18
CA GLU A 94 -12.98 13.09 -24.99
C GLU A 94 -14.30 13.82 -24.67
N ILE A 95 -14.63 13.99 -23.39
CA ILE A 95 -15.82 14.74 -22.94
C ILE A 95 -15.70 16.21 -23.35
N GLY A 96 -14.56 16.85 -23.13
CA GLY A 96 -14.29 18.23 -23.49
C GLY A 96 -14.47 18.47 -24.98
N CYS A 97 -13.93 17.58 -25.82
CA CYS A 97 -14.10 17.61 -27.27
C CYS A 97 -15.57 17.47 -27.68
N ARG A 98 -16.32 16.54 -27.07
CA ARG A 98 -17.76 16.37 -27.33
C ARG A 98 -18.56 17.62 -26.94
N MET A 99 -18.30 18.18 -25.76
CA MET A 99 -18.95 19.42 -25.32
C MET A 99 -18.60 20.60 -26.22
N ALA A 100 -17.34 20.71 -26.67
CA ALA A 100 -16.91 21.76 -27.60
C ALA A 100 -17.58 21.63 -28.98
N ARG A 101 -17.90 20.41 -29.43
CA ARG A 101 -18.71 20.19 -30.65
C ARG A 101 -20.15 20.64 -30.43
N LEU A 102 -20.79 20.25 -29.33
CA LEU A 102 -22.15 20.69 -29.00
C LEU A 102 -22.26 22.21 -28.92
N ARG A 103 -21.28 22.88 -28.30
CA ARG A 103 -21.22 24.36 -28.26
C ARG A 103 -21.07 24.98 -29.64
N ARG A 104 -20.25 24.38 -30.51
CA ARG A 104 -20.09 24.83 -31.92
C ARG A 104 -21.32 24.59 -32.78
N CYS A 105 -22.17 23.64 -32.43
CA CYS A 105 -23.44 23.41 -33.10
C CYS A 105 -24.50 24.50 -32.81
N CYS A 106 -24.20 25.53 -32.00
CA CYS A 106 -25.00 26.77 -31.86
C CYS A 106 -26.53 26.56 -31.86
N GLY A 107 -27.06 25.63 -31.06
CA GLY A 107 -28.51 25.41 -30.96
C GLY A 107 -29.13 24.54 -32.06
N ALA A 108 -28.34 23.83 -32.89
CA ALA A 108 -28.83 22.79 -33.79
C ALA A 108 -29.32 21.58 -32.97
N GLY A 109 -30.55 21.69 -32.46
CA GLY A 109 -31.17 20.72 -31.55
C GLY A 109 -31.84 21.35 -30.34
N GLU A 110 -32.39 22.57 -30.44
CA GLU A 110 -33.35 23.05 -29.45
C GLU A 110 -34.46 22.01 -29.30
N LEU A 111 -34.59 21.45 -28.10
CA LEU A 111 -35.72 20.61 -27.75
C LEU A 111 -36.96 21.52 -27.66
N PRO A 112 -38.09 21.14 -28.29
CA PRO A 112 -39.32 21.91 -28.14
C PRO A 112 -39.68 22.03 -26.66
N ARG A 113 -40.07 23.25 -26.24
CA ARG A 113 -40.54 23.54 -24.89
C ARG A 113 -41.83 22.82 -24.56
#